data_AF-A0A1F8PET1-F1
#
_entry.id   AF-A0A1F8PET1-F1
#
_cell.length_a   1.000
_cell.length_b   1.000
_cell.length_c   1.000
_cell.angle_alpha   90.00
_cell.angle_beta   90.00
_cell.angle_gamma   90.00
#
_symmetry.space_group_name_H-M   'P 1'
#
loop_
_entity.id
_entity.type
_entity.pdbx_description
1 polymer ?
#
loop_
_entity_poly.entity_id
_entity_poly.type
_entity_poly.pdbx_seq_one_letter_code
_entity_poly.pdbx_strand_id
1 'polypeptide(L)'
;MAMNKQAKKEVLKDIILKLHSGLTAEKAKERFEKEVGNISSTEIADLEQSLINEGLSPDEIKKFCNVHALIFQSALEKTPSGELFEAHPVNLFKLENREVENLTGSLKVIAAEKAGLPAVKSKLKETLLKLREIETHYNRKEQLLFAFLEKAGLMGPSKVMWGKDNEVRDLLKSALNGLESVSNQAELQDYARKALNPLIEEVDGMIFKEENILFPASLEKLAPADWVSILQESDDVGYVFITKPAETQALIKDLQAALSEEPVWQDGAISMPSGTIKPVELMALFNTLPVDLTFVDKDDTVRYFSEGKDRIFIRTRAVIGRKVQNCHPPQSVDVVEKILASFKDGSKDFYEFWINLRGKLVYIRYF
;
A
#
# COMPACT_ATOMS: atom_id res chain seq x y z
N MET A 1 33.37 14.30 -15.97
CA MET A 1 32.73 15.54 -15.51
C MET A 1 31.24 15.26 -15.42
N ALA A 2 30.61 15.54 -14.28
CA ALA A 2 29.17 15.34 -14.12
C ALA A 2 28.40 16.32 -15.03
N MET A 3 27.39 15.84 -15.75
CA MET A 3 26.52 16.68 -16.57
C MET A 3 25.74 17.67 -15.69
N ASN A 4 25.62 18.92 -16.15
CA ASN A 4 24.82 19.92 -15.43
C ASN A 4 23.31 19.67 -15.59
N LYS A 5 22.50 20.27 -14.71
CA LYS A 5 21.04 20.09 -14.67
C LYS A 5 20.34 20.45 -15.98
N GLN A 6 20.80 21.48 -16.68
CA GLN A 6 20.23 21.91 -17.97
C GLN A 6 20.50 20.87 -19.08
N ALA A 7 21.71 20.30 -19.13
CA ALA A 7 22.06 19.28 -20.11
C ALA A 7 21.27 17.98 -19.89
N LYS A 8 21.08 17.57 -18.62
CA LYS A 8 20.23 16.42 -18.27
C LYS A 8 18.78 16.63 -18.71
N LYS A 9 18.25 17.85 -18.55
CA LYS A 9 16.89 18.23 -18.97
C LYS A 9 16.68 18.09 -20.49
N GLU A 10 17.61 18.58 -21.29
CA GLU A 10 17.51 18.50 -22.76
C GLU A 10 17.55 17.06 -23.27
N VAL A 11 18.42 16.23 -22.68
CA VAL A 11 18.48 14.79 -22.99
C VAL A 11 17.15 14.12 -22.60
N LEU A 12 16.59 14.46 -21.44
CA LEU A 12 15.32 13.91 -20.97
C LEU A 12 14.17 14.24 -21.94
N LYS A 13 14.09 15.51 -22.33
CA LYS A 13 13.10 16.02 -23.29
C LYS A 13 13.17 15.26 -24.61
N ASP A 14 14.36 15.07 -25.14
CA ASP A 14 14.56 14.39 -26.41
C ASP A 14 14.23 12.89 -26.33
N ILE A 15 14.49 12.23 -25.19
CA ILE A 15 14.07 10.83 -24.97
C ILE A 15 12.54 10.72 -24.94
N ILE A 16 11.87 11.62 -24.23
CA ILE A 16 10.40 11.68 -24.14
C ILE A 16 9.79 11.87 -25.53
N LEU A 17 10.25 12.87 -26.29
CA LEU A 17 9.76 13.13 -27.63
C LEU A 17 9.98 11.93 -28.56
N LYS A 18 11.11 11.22 -28.44
CA LYS A 18 11.39 10.05 -29.27
C LYS A 18 10.54 8.84 -28.90
N LEU A 19 10.18 8.66 -27.62
CA LEU A 19 9.20 7.66 -27.20
C LEU A 19 7.83 7.89 -27.86
N HIS A 20 7.42 9.15 -28.00
CA HIS A 20 6.19 9.47 -28.74
C HIS A 20 6.28 9.16 -30.24
N SER A 21 7.47 9.32 -30.82
CA SER A 21 7.72 8.94 -32.22
C SER A 21 7.95 7.42 -32.44
N GLY A 22 7.78 6.58 -31.40
CA GLY A 22 7.86 5.12 -31.52
C GLY A 22 9.19 4.48 -31.11
N LEU A 23 10.05 5.20 -30.37
CA LEU A 23 11.18 4.57 -29.68
C LEU A 23 10.64 3.58 -28.63
N THR A 24 11.27 2.40 -28.52
CA THR A 24 10.87 1.42 -27.50
C THR A 24 11.40 1.82 -26.12
N ALA A 25 10.74 1.36 -25.07
CA ALA A 25 11.11 1.68 -23.70
C ALA A 25 12.54 1.23 -23.35
N GLU A 26 12.99 0.11 -23.91
CA GLU A 26 14.33 -0.46 -23.73
C GLU A 26 15.42 0.40 -24.37
N LYS A 27 15.19 0.91 -25.59
CA LYS A 27 16.14 1.82 -26.26
C LYS A 27 16.19 3.19 -25.59
N ALA A 28 15.06 3.64 -25.04
CA ALA A 28 15.01 4.86 -24.25
C ALA A 28 15.78 4.71 -22.94
N LYS A 29 15.66 3.55 -22.26
CA LYS A 29 16.45 3.17 -21.08
C LYS A 29 17.96 3.18 -21.37
N GLU A 30 18.41 2.46 -22.39
CA GLU A 30 19.85 2.40 -22.75
C GLU A 30 20.45 3.78 -22.99
N ARG A 31 19.68 4.63 -23.69
CA ARG A 31 20.12 5.98 -24.02
C ARG A 31 20.17 6.87 -22.80
N PHE A 32 19.16 6.79 -21.94
CA PHE A 32 19.11 7.52 -20.68
C PHE A 32 20.31 7.15 -19.79
N GLU A 33 20.62 5.86 -19.63
CA GLU A 33 21.74 5.43 -18.79
C GLU A 33 23.10 5.90 -19.31
N LYS A 34 23.26 5.92 -20.64
CA LYS A 34 24.49 6.35 -21.30
C LYS A 34 24.70 7.86 -21.23
N GLU A 35 23.63 8.63 -21.40
CA GLU A 35 23.70 10.09 -21.55
C GLU A 35 23.43 10.82 -20.23
N VAL A 36 22.56 10.33 -19.33
CA VAL A 36 22.18 11.00 -18.07
C VAL A 36 22.94 10.47 -16.85
N GLY A 37 23.24 9.16 -16.82
CA GLY A 37 23.95 8.49 -15.73
C GLY A 37 23.11 8.29 -14.45
N ASN A 38 23.76 8.26 -13.28
CA ASN A 38 23.07 8.14 -11.98
C ASN A 38 22.28 9.42 -11.67
N ILE A 39 21.02 9.23 -11.31
CA ILE A 39 20.08 10.31 -10.99
C ILE A 39 19.14 9.82 -9.88
N SER A 40 18.81 10.69 -8.92
CA SER A 40 17.84 10.35 -7.86
C SER A 40 16.40 10.52 -8.35
N SER A 41 15.45 9.91 -7.62
CA SER A 41 14.00 10.13 -7.84
C SER A 41 13.63 11.61 -7.76
N THR A 42 14.24 12.35 -6.84
CA THR A 42 14.02 13.78 -6.67
C THR A 42 14.53 14.59 -7.86
N GLU A 43 15.71 14.26 -8.40
CA GLU A 43 16.25 14.91 -9.59
C GLU A 43 15.40 14.62 -10.85
N ILE A 44 14.86 13.41 -10.94
CA ILE A 44 13.92 13.01 -11.99
C ILE A 44 12.64 13.85 -11.94
N ALA A 45 11.98 13.92 -10.78
CA ALA A 45 10.73 14.67 -10.60
C ALA A 45 10.93 16.17 -10.89
N ASP A 46 12.06 16.72 -10.45
CA ASP A 46 12.47 18.10 -10.75
C ASP A 46 12.59 18.36 -12.25
N LEU A 47 13.17 17.43 -13.01
CA LEU A 47 13.33 17.57 -14.45
C LEU A 47 11.99 17.46 -15.17
N GLU A 48 11.13 16.52 -14.78
CA GLU A 48 9.78 16.37 -15.34
C GLU A 48 8.94 17.62 -15.12
N GLN A 49 8.92 18.15 -13.88
CA GLN A 49 8.24 19.41 -13.59
C GLN A 49 8.78 20.57 -14.43
N SER A 50 10.10 20.59 -14.66
CA SER A 50 10.75 21.59 -15.51
C SER A 50 10.33 21.48 -16.98
N LEU A 51 10.01 20.27 -17.47
CA LEU A 51 9.53 20.02 -18.82
C LEU A 51 8.05 20.38 -18.99
N ILE A 52 7.23 20.14 -17.96
CA ILE A 52 5.84 20.62 -17.90
C ILE A 52 5.81 22.14 -18.00
N ASN A 53 6.67 22.81 -17.23
CA ASN A 53 6.78 24.28 -17.24
C ASN A 53 7.24 24.83 -18.60
N GLU A 54 7.89 24.02 -19.44
CA GLU A 54 8.27 24.37 -20.81
C GLU A 54 7.21 24.04 -21.87
N GLY A 55 6.05 23.53 -21.45
CA GLY A 55 4.91 23.27 -22.32
C GLY A 55 4.79 21.85 -22.85
N LEU A 56 5.57 20.88 -22.33
CA LEU A 56 5.22 19.47 -22.53
C LEU A 56 3.95 19.15 -21.75
N SER A 57 3.02 18.45 -22.39
CA SER A 57 1.80 18.02 -21.73
C SER A 57 2.08 16.91 -20.70
N PRO A 58 1.33 16.85 -19.59
CA PRO A 58 1.43 15.75 -18.64
C PRO A 58 1.24 14.37 -19.30
N ASP A 59 0.39 14.27 -20.33
CA ASP A 59 0.19 13.03 -21.08
C ASP A 59 1.40 12.64 -21.93
N GLU A 60 2.21 13.61 -22.37
CA GLU A 60 3.48 13.32 -23.02
C GLU A 60 4.51 12.75 -22.02
N ILE A 61 4.44 13.16 -20.76
CA ILE A 61 5.33 12.65 -19.70
C ILE A 61 4.85 11.28 -19.20
N LYS A 62 3.54 10.99 -19.21
CA LYS A 62 3.02 9.67 -18.80
C LYS A 62 3.60 8.48 -19.57
N LYS A 63 3.89 8.61 -20.87
CA LYS A 63 4.56 7.54 -21.63
C LYS A 63 6.00 7.28 -21.18
N PHE A 64 6.60 8.26 -20.51
CA PHE A 64 7.91 8.16 -19.88
C PHE A 64 7.88 7.42 -18.53
N CYS A 65 6.71 7.30 -17.87
CA CYS A 65 6.57 6.56 -16.61
C CYS A 65 7.05 5.09 -16.71
N ASN A 66 6.79 4.42 -17.84
CA ASN A 66 7.29 3.05 -18.07
C ASN A 66 8.81 3.01 -18.19
N VAL A 67 9.41 4.04 -18.78
CA VAL A 67 10.87 4.17 -18.91
C VAL A 67 11.49 4.56 -17.58
N HIS A 68 10.84 5.41 -16.77
CA HIS A 68 11.26 5.70 -15.41
C HIS A 68 11.19 4.47 -14.50
N ALA A 69 10.16 3.62 -14.59
CA ALA A 69 10.12 2.36 -13.84
C ALA A 69 11.29 1.44 -14.24
N LEU A 70 11.60 1.32 -15.53
CA LEU A 70 12.72 0.52 -16.05
C LEU A 70 14.11 1.11 -15.72
N ILE A 71 14.22 2.44 -15.65
CA ILE A 71 15.43 3.16 -15.23
C ILE A 71 15.60 3.08 -13.72
N PHE A 72 14.51 3.17 -12.96
CA PHE A 72 14.49 2.98 -11.51
C PHE A 72 14.89 1.54 -11.19
N GLN A 73 14.32 0.57 -11.90
CA GLN A 73 14.74 -0.83 -11.87
C GLN A 73 16.23 -0.99 -12.21
N SER A 74 16.78 -0.23 -13.15
CA SER A 74 18.22 -0.27 -13.50
C SER A 74 19.14 0.43 -12.50
N ALA A 75 18.69 1.54 -11.92
CA ALA A 75 19.37 2.24 -10.85
C ALA A 75 19.39 1.38 -9.58
N LEU A 76 18.33 0.59 -9.37
CA LEU A 76 18.26 -0.47 -8.37
C LEU A 76 19.21 -1.64 -8.73
N GLU A 77 19.27 -2.08 -9.99
CA GLU A 77 20.16 -3.15 -10.50
C GLU A 77 21.66 -2.80 -10.48
N LYS A 78 22.03 -1.51 -10.48
CA LYS A 78 23.43 -1.05 -10.37
C LYS A 78 23.95 -0.97 -8.93
N THR A 79 23.12 -1.29 -7.95
CA THR A 79 23.53 -1.59 -6.58
C THR A 79 24.05 -3.03 -6.57
N PRO A 80 25.25 -3.30 -6.02
CA PRO A 80 25.84 -4.64 -6.10
C PRO A 80 24.90 -5.66 -5.43
N SER A 81 24.59 -6.71 -6.19
CA SER A 81 23.65 -7.82 -5.94
C SER A 81 22.17 -7.51 -6.25
N GLY A 82 21.62 -8.24 -7.21
CA GLY A 82 20.23 -8.16 -7.70
C GLY A 82 19.19 -8.67 -6.70
N GLU A 83 19.27 -8.17 -5.48
CA GLU A 83 18.24 -8.31 -4.47
C GLU A 83 17.26 -7.14 -4.65
N LEU A 84 15.96 -7.44 -4.67
CA LEU A 84 14.93 -6.40 -4.53
C LEU A 84 15.28 -5.54 -3.29
N PHE A 85 14.77 -4.31 -3.19
CA PHE A 85 14.97 -3.47 -2.01
C PHE A 85 14.52 -4.20 -0.73
N GLU A 86 15.25 -4.13 0.40
CA GLU A 86 14.95 -4.90 1.62
C GLU A 86 13.48 -4.78 2.08
N ALA A 87 12.90 -3.59 1.93
CA ALA A 87 11.52 -3.31 2.32
C ALA A 87 10.45 -3.67 1.26
N HIS A 88 10.83 -4.20 0.09
CA HIS A 88 9.86 -4.57 -0.94
C HIS A 88 8.97 -5.73 -0.44
N PRO A 89 7.62 -5.71 -0.64
CA PRO A 89 6.74 -6.75 -0.12
C PRO A 89 7.16 -8.19 -0.45
N VAL A 90 7.59 -8.46 -1.70
CA VAL A 90 8.14 -9.78 -2.11
C VAL A 90 9.36 -10.19 -1.28
N ASN A 91 10.24 -9.26 -0.94
CA ASN A 91 11.38 -9.56 -0.08
C ASN A 91 10.97 -9.85 1.34
N LEU A 92 10.02 -9.08 1.88
CA LEU A 92 9.49 -9.35 3.20
C LEU A 92 8.90 -10.76 3.26
N PHE A 93 8.11 -11.18 2.27
CA PHE A 93 7.65 -12.57 2.17
C PHE A 93 8.80 -13.59 2.08
N LYS A 94 9.83 -13.32 1.28
CA LYS A 94 11.01 -14.20 1.16
C LYS A 94 11.81 -14.32 2.46
N LEU A 95 11.97 -13.23 3.20
CA LEU A 95 12.64 -13.23 4.50
C LEU A 95 11.86 -14.07 5.52
N GLU A 96 10.53 -13.95 5.53
CA GLU A 96 9.68 -14.83 6.34
C GLU A 96 9.84 -16.29 5.93
N ASN A 97 9.92 -16.58 4.63
CA ASN A 97 10.17 -17.93 4.13
C ASN A 97 11.51 -18.49 4.61
N ARG A 98 12.57 -17.68 4.69
CA ARG A 98 13.85 -18.13 5.25
C ARG A 98 13.71 -18.56 6.72
N GLU A 99 12.94 -17.81 7.51
CA GLU A 99 12.66 -18.17 8.91
C GLU A 99 11.78 -19.42 9.02
N VAL A 100 10.82 -19.60 8.12
CA VAL A 100 10.01 -20.83 8.03
C VAL A 100 10.90 -22.03 7.72
N GLU A 101 11.83 -21.93 6.77
CA GLU A 101 12.81 -23.00 6.48
C GLU A 101 13.69 -23.33 7.69
N ASN A 102 14.10 -22.33 8.47
CA ASN A 102 14.85 -22.55 9.71
C ASN A 102 14.02 -23.37 10.73
N LEU A 103 12.70 -23.10 10.83
CA LEU A 103 11.79 -23.85 11.67
C LEU A 103 11.59 -25.29 11.17
N THR A 104 11.35 -25.49 9.86
CA THR A 104 11.19 -26.83 9.29
C THR A 104 12.47 -27.64 9.39
N GLY A 105 13.63 -27.03 9.15
CA GLY A 105 14.95 -27.63 9.39
C GLY A 105 15.16 -28.04 10.84
N SER A 106 14.79 -27.16 11.78
CA SER A 106 14.88 -27.46 13.23
C SER A 106 13.99 -28.64 13.62
N LEU A 107 12.77 -28.75 13.07
CA LEU A 107 11.88 -29.90 13.30
C LEU A 107 12.53 -31.22 12.85
N LYS A 108 13.18 -31.24 11.68
CA LYS A 108 13.93 -32.43 11.19
C LYS A 108 15.02 -32.83 12.17
N VAL A 109 15.81 -31.87 12.65
CA VAL A 109 16.91 -32.10 13.60
C VAL A 109 16.39 -32.62 14.93
N ILE A 110 15.39 -31.96 15.52
CA ILE A 110 14.82 -32.32 16.82
C ILE A 110 14.24 -33.75 16.77
N ALA A 111 13.53 -34.12 15.70
CA ALA A 111 12.97 -35.46 15.55
C ALA A 111 14.04 -36.57 15.47
N ALA A 112 15.25 -36.23 15.03
CA ALA A 112 16.39 -37.14 14.92
C ALA A 112 17.32 -37.12 16.16
N GLU A 113 17.09 -36.24 17.14
CA GLU A 113 17.92 -36.15 18.35
C GLU A 113 17.88 -37.46 19.15
N LYS A 114 19.05 -37.88 19.65
CA LYS A 114 19.19 -39.00 20.60
C LYS A 114 18.95 -38.56 22.05
N ALA A 115 18.06 -37.60 22.26
CA ALA A 115 17.68 -37.11 23.58
C ALA A 115 16.51 -37.93 24.17
N GLY A 116 16.19 -37.71 25.45
CA GLY A 116 15.05 -38.35 26.09
C GLY A 116 13.72 -37.89 25.48
N LEU A 117 12.78 -38.83 25.28
CA LEU A 117 11.49 -38.57 24.64
C LEU A 117 10.73 -37.35 25.19
N PRO A 118 10.63 -37.11 26.51
CA PRO A 118 9.94 -35.92 27.03
C PRO A 118 10.56 -34.60 26.54
N ALA A 119 11.89 -34.53 26.47
CA ALA A 119 12.59 -33.35 26.00
C ALA A 119 12.36 -33.14 24.50
N VAL A 120 12.43 -34.20 23.69
CA VAL A 120 12.16 -34.15 22.25
C VAL A 120 10.72 -33.71 21.98
N LYS A 121 9.73 -34.30 22.67
CA LYS A 121 8.32 -33.90 22.54
C LYS A 121 8.09 -32.44 22.89
N SER A 122 8.72 -31.96 23.97
CA SER A 122 8.60 -30.55 24.37
C SER A 122 9.13 -29.61 23.30
N LYS A 123 10.35 -29.87 22.79
CA LYS A 123 10.96 -29.08 21.72
C LYS A 123 10.13 -29.10 20.43
N LEU A 124 9.66 -30.28 20.01
CA LEU A 124 8.80 -30.40 18.83
C LEU A 124 7.50 -29.60 18.99
N LYS A 125 6.86 -29.68 20.16
CA LYS A 125 5.62 -28.95 20.44
C LYS A 125 5.85 -27.44 20.38
N GLU A 126 6.93 -26.95 20.99
CA GLU A 126 7.31 -25.54 20.95
C GLU A 126 7.57 -25.06 19.52
N THR A 127 8.38 -25.79 18.75
CA THR A 127 8.70 -25.41 17.36
C THR A 127 7.47 -25.49 16.45
N LEU A 128 6.58 -26.48 16.62
CA LEU A 128 5.32 -26.56 15.86
C LEU A 128 4.35 -25.42 16.20
N LEU A 129 4.26 -25.03 17.47
CA LEU A 129 3.45 -23.89 17.88
C LEU A 129 3.99 -22.58 17.31
N LYS A 130 5.32 -22.43 17.25
CA LYS A 130 5.96 -21.29 16.57
C LYS A 130 5.71 -21.33 15.07
N LEU A 131 5.85 -22.49 14.42
CA LEU A 131 5.57 -22.65 12.99
C LEU A 131 4.11 -22.30 12.66
N ARG A 132 3.15 -22.55 13.57
CA ARG A 132 1.75 -22.18 13.37
C ARG A 132 1.54 -20.70 13.09
N GLU A 133 2.43 -19.83 13.59
CA GLU A 133 2.35 -18.39 13.36
C GLU A 133 2.50 -18.01 11.86
N ILE A 134 2.95 -18.94 11.00
CA ILE A 134 2.93 -18.79 9.53
C ILE A 134 1.54 -18.42 8.98
N GLU A 135 0.48 -18.65 9.76
CA GLU A 135 -0.87 -18.17 9.46
C GLU A 135 -0.92 -16.66 9.15
N THR A 136 -0.11 -15.83 9.83
CA THR A 136 -0.03 -14.39 9.53
C THR A 136 0.56 -14.14 8.13
N HIS A 137 1.59 -14.88 7.73
CA HIS A 137 2.16 -14.83 6.38
C HIS A 137 1.11 -15.21 5.34
N TYR A 138 0.38 -16.32 5.56
CA TYR A 138 -0.68 -16.76 4.66
C TYR A 138 -1.83 -15.76 4.60
N ASN A 139 -2.28 -15.20 5.72
CA ASN A 139 -3.33 -14.19 5.73
C ASN A 139 -2.92 -12.94 4.93
N ARG A 140 -1.67 -12.48 5.05
CA ARG A 140 -1.19 -11.33 4.27
C ARG A 140 -1.14 -11.65 2.78
N LYS A 141 -0.76 -12.87 2.42
CA LYS A 141 -0.79 -13.31 1.02
C LYS A 141 -2.23 -13.43 0.48
N GLU A 142 -3.12 -14.07 1.25
CA GLU A 142 -4.49 -14.43 0.87
C GLU A 142 -5.44 -13.24 0.83
N GLN A 143 -5.40 -12.38 1.84
CA GLN A 143 -6.33 -11.27 1.99
C GLN A 143 -5.88 -10.02 1.23
N LEU A 144 -4.58 -9.88 1.01
CA LEU A 144 -4.01 -8.67 0.43
C LEU A 144 -3.39 -8.93 -0.95
N LEU A 145 -2.29 -9.70 -1.04
CA LEU A 145 -1.60 -9.90 -2.32
C LEU A 145 -2.53 -10.50 -3.39
N PHE A 146 -3.32 -11.51 -3.05
CA PHE A 146 -4.25 -12.13 -4.00
C PHE A 146 -5.31 -11.17 -4.51
N ALA A 147 -5.83 -10.26 -3.67
CA ALA A 147 -6.81 -9.27 -4.09
C ALA A 147 -6.27 -8.37 -5.23
N PHE A 148 -5.00 -7.97 -5.15
CA PHE A 148 -4.34 -7.21 -6.22
C PHE A 148 -4.10 -8.06 -7.47
N LEU A 149 -3.66 -9.31 -7.32
CA LEU A 149 -3.46 -10.22 -8.46
C LEU A 149 -4.76 -10.52 -9.20
N GLU A 150 -5.85 -10.68 -8.48
CA GLU A 150 -7.18 -10.93 -9.06
C GLU A 150 -7.69 -9.71 -9.82
N LYS A 151 -7.49 -8.49 -9.28
CA LYS A 151 -7.74 -7.24 -10.02
C LYS A 151 -6.89 -7.15 -11.30
N ALA A 152 -5.66 -7.65 -11.26
CA ALA A 152 -4.76 -7.73 -12.43
C ALA A 152 -5.04 -8.93 -13.36
N GLY A 153 -6.10 -9.71 -13.12
CA GLY A 153 -6.54 -10.81 -13.98
C GLY A 153 -5.89 -12.18 -13.71
N LEU A 154 -5.12 -12.35 -12.64
CA LEU A 154 -4.47 -13.60 -12.25
C LEU A 154 -5.28 -14.39 -11.18
N MET A 155 -6.45 -14.90 -11.57
CA MET A 155 -7.36 -15.62 -10.66
C MET A 155 -7.00 -17.10 -10.41
N GLY A 156 -6.20 -17.72 -11.28
CA GLY A 156 -5.86 -19.15 -11.18
C GLY A 156 -4.87 -19.46 -10.06
N PRO A 157 -3.69 -18.79 -10.04
CA PRO A 157 -2.68 -18.99 -9.02
C PRO A 157 -3.17 -18.69 -7.60
N SER A 158 -3.97 -17.63 -7.39
CA SER A 158 -4.48 -17.26 -6.05
C SER A 158 -5.29 -18.40 -5.41
N LYS A 159 -6.24 -18.98 -6.16
CA LYS A 159 -7.12 -20.05 -5.67
C LYS A 159 -6.38 -21.35 -5.37
N VAL A 160 -5.44 -21.73 -6.24
CA VAL A 160 -4.65 -22.95 -6.06
C VAL A 160 -3.74 -22.83 -4.83
N MET A 161 -3.08 -21.67 -4.69
CA MET A 161 -2.18 -21.41 -3.56
C MET A 161 -2.96 -21.39 -2.23
N TRP A 162 -4.14 -20.76 -2.18
CA TRP A 162 -5.00 -20.82 -0.99
C TRP A 162 -5.37 -22.26 -0.62
N GLY A 163 -5.74 -23.08 -1.61
CA GLY A 163 -6.00 -24.50 -1.38
C GLY A 163 -4.83 -25.21 -0.70
N LYS A 164 -3.60 -24.92 -1.13
CA LYS A 164 -2.38 -25.45 -0.53
C LYS A 164 -2.11 -24.90 0.87
N ASP A 165 -2.38 -23.63 1.12
CA ASP A 165 -2.28 -23.04 2.46
C ASP A 165 -3.24 -23.74 3.44
N ASN A 166 -4.44 -24.11 2.99
CA ASN A 166 -5.38 -24.91 3.80
C ASN A 166 -4.87 -26.32 4.09
N GLU A 167 -4.26 -27.00 3.11
CA GLU A 167 -3.63 -28.31 3.33
C GLU A 167 -2.52 -28.22 4.40
N VAL A 168 -1.69 -27.17 4.36
CA VAL A 168 -0.67 -26.91 5.39
C VAL A 168 -1.31 -26.71 6.76
N ARG A 169 -2.39 -25.92 6.87
CA ARG A 169 -3.13 -25.69 8.12
C ARG A 169 -3.64 -27.02 8.72
N ASP A 170 -4.22 -27.87 7.89
CA ASP A 170 -4.74 -29.18 8.31
C ASP A 170 -3.63 -30.14 8.74
N LEU A 171 -2.52 -30.18 8.01
CA LEU A 171 -1.33 -30.96 8.36
C LEU A 171 -0.72 -30.49 9.68
N LEU A 172 -0.65 -29.18 9.90
CA LEU A 172 -0.07 -28.61 11.12
C LEU A 172 -0.91 -28.92 12.36
N LYS A 173 -2.25 -28.84 12.23
CA LYS A 173 -3.18 -29.31 13.26
C LYS A 173 -3.01 -30.81 13.54
N SER A 174 -2.88 -31.61 12.49
CA SER A 174 -2.70 -33.06 12.60
C SER A 174 -1.37 -33.43 13.26
N ALA A 175 -0.28 -32.71 12.95
CA ALA A 175 1.03 -32.90 13.57
C ALA A 175 1.00 -32.55 15.07
N LEU A 176 0.41 -31.41 15.45
CA LEU A 176 0.26 -31.03 16.86
C LEU A 176 -0.51 -32.09 17.66
N ASN A 177 -1.65 -32.57 17.14
CA ASN A 177 -2.46 -33.61 17.79
C ASN A 177 -1.74 -34.98 17.84
N GLY A 178 -1.09 -35.36 16.74
CA GLY A 178 -0.36 -36.61 16.62
C GLY A 178 0.79 -36.71 17.63
N LEU A 179 1.46 -35.59 17.90
CA LEU A 179 2.55 -35.52 18.86
C LEU A 179 2.08 -35.87 20.28
N GLU A 180 0.86 -35.50 20.67
CA GLU A 180 0.35 -35.78 22.02
C GLU A 180 0.27 -37.28 22.30
N SER A 181 -0.07 -38.07 21.27
CA SER A 181 -0.25 -39.52 21.36
C SER A 181 1.07 -40.32 21.46
N VAL A 182 2.22 -39.71 21.18
CA VAL A 182 3.53 -40.40 21.17
C VAL A 182 3.97 -40.76 22.60
N SER A 183 4.10 -42.04 22.91
CA SER A 183 4.44 -42.53 24.26
C SER A 183 5.81 -43.22 24.35
N ASN A 184 6.40 -43.61 23.22
CA ASN A 184 7.70 -44.26 23.15
C ASN A 184 8.49 -43.87 21.88
N GLN A 185 9.74 -44.31 21.80
CA GLN A 185 10.65 -43.95 20.70
C GLN A 185 10.22 -44.53 19.35
N ALA A 186 9.57 -45.70 19.31
CA ALA A 186 9.10 -46.31 18.08
C ALA A 186 7.90 -45.53 17.50
N GLU A 187 6.99 -45.10 18.37
CA GLU A 187 5.88 -44.21 18.00
C GLU A 187 6.37 -42.83 17.55
N LEU A 188 7.46 -42.32 18.12
CA LEU A 188 8.07 -41.06 17.66
C LEU A 188 8.54 -41.16 16.20
N GLN A 189 9.16 -42.29 15.83
CA GLN A 189 9.59 -42.53 14.45
C GLN A 189 8.41 -42.65 13.48
N ASP A 190 7.33 -43.33 13.88
CA ASP A 190 6.13 -43.44 13.05
C ASP A 190 5.38 -42.10 12.94
N TYR A 191 5.30 -41.32 14.03
CA TYR A 191 4.81 -39.94 14.03
C TYR A 191 5.62 -39.05 13.08
N ALA A 192 6.96 -39.13 13.17
CA ALA A 192 7.83 -38.34 12.30
C ALA A 192 7.56 -38.65 10.82
N ARG A 193 7.45 -39.93 10.47
CA ARG A 193 7.17 -40.35 9.09
C ARG A 193 5.78 -39.97 8.59
N LYS A 194 4.74 -40.12 9.42
CA LYS A 194 3.33 -40.01 8.97
C LYS A 194 2.72 -38.62 9.14
N ALA A 195 3.23 -37.80 10.05
CA ALA A 195 2.65 -36.49 10.35
C ALA A 195 3.67 -35.36 10.19
N LEU A 196 4.87 -35.51 10.75
CA LEU A 196 5.86 -34.43 10.73
C LEU A 196 6.49 -34.21 9.35
N ASN A 197 6.98 -35.27 8.70
CA ASN A 197 7.62 -35.17 7.40
C ASN A 197 6.67 -34.66 6.31
N PRO A 198 5.41 -35.14 6.20
CA PRO A 198 4.46 -34.59 5.23
C PRO A 198 4.16 -33.11 5.45
N LEU A 199 4.03 -32.66 6.71
CA LEU A 199 3.88 -31.23 7.02
C LEU A 199 5.08 -30.44 6.51
N ILE A 200 6.29 -30.89 6.82
CA ILE A 200 7.51 -30.21 6.41
C ILE A 200 7.65 -30.16 4.89
N GLU A 201 7.40 -31.28 4.21
CA GLU A 201 7.43 -31.35 2.74
C GLU A 201 6.42 -30.40 2.10
N GLU A 202 5.21 -30.28 2.64
CA GLU A 202 4.22 -29.35 2.09
C GLU A 202 4.58 -27.89 2.38
N VAL A 203 5.11 -27.57 3.57
CA VAL A 203 5.59 -26.21 3.92
C VAL A 203 6.78 -25.79 3.04
N ASP A 204 7.83 -26.62 2.97
CA ASP A 204 9.01 -26.38 2.11
C ASP A 204 8.57 -26.29 0.63
N GLY A 205 7.62 -27.13 0.23
CA GLY A 205 7.01 -27.11 -1.09
C GLY A 205 6.14 -25.88 -1.36
N MET A 206 5.59 -25.23 -0.34
CA MET A 206 4.81 -24.00 -0.47
C MET A 206 5.74 -22.81 -0.72
N ILE A 207 6.84 -22.72 0.03
CA ILE A 207 7.92 -21.73 -0.17
C ILE A 207 8.44 -21.79 -1.60
N PHE A 208 8.70 -22.99 -2.11
CA PHE A 208 9.14 -23.16 -3.49
C PHE A 208 8.13 -22.58 -4.49
N LYS A 209 6.84 -22.89 -4.35
CA LYS A 209 5.79 -22.38 -5.24
C LYS A 209 5.66 -20.86 -5.14
N GLU A 210 5.80 -20.30 -3.95
CA GLU A 210 5.75 -18.85 -3.74
C GLU A 210 6.89 -18.14 -4.47
N GLU A 211 8.12 -18.58 -4.22
CA GLU A 211 9.30 -17.90 -4.74
C GLU A 211 9.54 -18.12 -6.23
N ASN A 212 9.14 -19.27 -6.77
CA ASN A 212 9.40 -19.63 -8.16
C ASN A 212 8.20 -19.44 -9.10
N ILE A 213 6.99 -19.25 -8.55
CA ILE A 213 5.77 -19.13 -9.38
C ILE A 213 4.98 -17.88 -9.00
N LEU A 214 4.54 -17.76 -7.74
CA LEU A 214 3.65 -16.66 -7.34
C LEU A 214 4.35 -15.31 -7.41
N PHE A 215 5.46 -15.13 -6.71
CA PHE A 215 6.13 -13.82 -6.63
C PHE A 215 6.67 -13.35 -7.99
N PRO A 216 7.27 -14.20 -8.85
CA PRO A 216 7.63 -13.80 -10.21
C PRO A 216 6.41 -13.34 -11.02
N ALA A 217 5.29 -14.08 -10.95
CA ALA A 217 4.07 -13.68 -11.64
C ALA A 217 3.49 -12.37 -11.09
N SER A 218 3.56 -12.15 -9.78
CA SER A 218 3.14 -10.91 -9.15
C SER A 218 3.97 -9.72 -9.62
N LEU A 219 5.30 -9.87 -9.68
CA LEU A 219 6.21 -8.81 -10.14
C LEU A 219 5.96 -8.45 -11.62
N GLU A 220 5.54 -9.41 -12.44
CA GLU A 220 5.21 -9.17 -13.85
C GLU A 220 3.87 -8.43 -14.01
N LYS A 221 2.88 -8.69 -13.15
CA LYS A 221 1.51 -8.18 -13.34
C LYS A 221 1.15 -6.94 -12.54
N LEU A 222 1.71 -6.77 -11.35
CA LEU A 222 1.32 -5.68 -10.46
C LEU A 222 2.07 -4.40 -10.79
N ALA A 223 1.34 -3.28 -10.80
CA ALA A 223 1.94 -1.98 -11.00
C ALA A 223 2.73 -1.56 -9.75
N PRO A 224 3.73 -0.67 -9.86
CA PRO A 224 4.46 -0.14 -8.71
C PRO A 224 3.55 0.43 -7.61
N ALA A 225 2.44 1.11 -7.97
CA ALA A 225 1.48 1.67 -7.01
C ALA A 225 0.74 0.59 -6.20
N ASP A 226 0.49 -0.59 -6.79
CA ASP A 226 -0.09 -1.72 -6.09
C ASP A 226 0.85 -2.18 -4.97
N TRP A 227 2.16 -2.25 -5.23
CA TRP A 227 3.15 -2.63 -4.22
C TRP A 227 3.24 -1.65 -3.06
N VAL A 228 3.04 -0.35 -3.31
CA VAL A 228 2.95 0.65 -2.24
C VAL A 228 1.72 0.41 -1.38
N SER A 229 0.57 0.14 -1.99
CA SER A 229 -0.68 -0.15 -1.28
C SER A 229 -0.57 -1.44 -0.47
N ILE A 230 -0.02 -2.51 -1.08
CA ILE A 230 0.27 -3.78 -0.39
C ILE A 230 1.19 -3.53 0.81
N LEU A 231 2.25 -2.74 0.65
CA LEU A 231 3.18 -2.48 1.75
C LEU A 231 2.53 -1.71 2.91
N GLN A 232 1.59 -0.81 2.61
CA GLN A 232 0.83 -0.04 3.61
C GLN A 232 -0.18 -0.93 4.35
N GLU A 233 -1.04 -1.62 3.60
CA GLU A 233 -2.10 -2.48 4.15
C GLU A 233 -1.52 -3.73 4.85
N SER A 234 -0.27 -4.08 4.57
CA SER A 234 0.44 -5.16 5.28
C SER A 234 0.58 -4.89 6.78
N ASP A 235 0.55 -3.63 7.22
CA ASP A 235 0.61 -3.28 8.65
C ASP A 235 -0.66 -3.66 9.41
N ASP A 236 -1.82 -3.70 8.73
CA ASP A 236 -3.09 -4.08 9.34
C ASP A 236 -3.17 -5.60 9.59
N VAL A 237 -2.44 -6.39 8.80
CA VAL A 237 -2.34 -7.85 8.95
C VAL A 237 -1.17 -8.24 9.84
N GLY A 238 -0.01 -7.61 9.64
CA GLY A 238 1.23 -7.84 10.37
C GLY A 238 2.30 -8.64 9.61
N TYR A 239 3.46 -8.76 10.25
CA TYR A 239 4.61 -9.55 9.81
C TYR A 239 4.90 -10.63 10.83
N VAL A 240 5.44 -11.76 10.37
CA VAL A 240 5.75 -12.91 11.24
C VAL A 240 7.20 -13.31 11.10
N PHE A 241 7.85 -13.68 12.20
CA PHE A 241 9.26 -14.09 12.27
C PHE A 241 10.30 -13.03 11.92
N ILE A 242 9.92 -11.95 11.23
CA ILE A 242 10.81 -10.86 10.86
C ILE A 242 10.46 -9.56 11.58
N THR A 243 11.46 -8.69 11.71
CA THR A 243 11.24 -7.29 12.11
C THR A 243 11.10 -6.45 10.85
N LYS A 244 10.03 -5.66 10.75
CA LYS A 244 9.84 -4.71 9.64
C LYS A 244 11.05 -3.75 9.57
N PRO A 245 11.73 -3.60 8.42
CA PRO A 245 12.84 -2.67 8.27
C PRO A 245 12.41 -1.24 8.61
N ALA A 246 13.21 -0.51 9.38
CA ALA A 246 12.88 0.87 9.81
C ALA A 246 12.69 1.83 8.63
N GLU A 247 13.37 1.56 7.51
CA GLU A 247 13.34 2.35 6.28
C GLU A 247 12.00 2.27 5.53
N THR A 248 11.20 1.24 5.82
CA THR A 248 9.90 1.02 5.16
C THR A 248 8.95 2.21 5.35
N GLN A 249 8.98 2.85 6.51
CA GLN A 249 8.08 3.95 6.84
C GLN A 249 8.50 5.26 6.18
N ALA A 250 9.82 5.49 6.04
CA ALA A 250 10.37 6.59 5.27
C ALA A 250 10.08 6.41 3.77
N LEU A 251 10.27 5.19 3.25
CA LEU A 251 9.99 4.86 1.85
C LEU A 251 8.50 5.01 1.51
N ILE A 252 7.58 4.54 2.37
CA ILE A 252 6.14 4.75 2.19
C ILE A 252 5.82 6.24 2.16
N LYS A 253 6.39 7.03 3.07
CA LYS A 253 6.14 8.47 3.14
C LYS A 253 6.68 9.21 1.91
N ASP A 254 7.87 8.84 1.44
CA ASP A 254 8.50 9.43 0.26
C ASP A 254 7.75 9.04 -1.02
N LEU A 255 7.29 7.78 -1.11
CA LEU A 255 6.43 7.30 -2.19
C LEU A 255 5.05 7.95 -2.15
N GLN A 256 4.45 8.14 -0.96
CA GLN A 256 3.17 8.86 -0.80
C GLN A 256 3.28 10.32 -1.19
N ALA A 257 4.37 11.00 -0.83
CA ALA A 257 4.61 12.37 -1.26
C ALA A 257 4.79 12.47 -2.79
N ALA A 258 5.37 11.44 -3.41
CA ALA A 258 5.47 11.32 -4.86
C ALA A 258 4.15 10.88 -5.53
N LEU A 259 3.29 10.15 -4.81
CA LEU A 259 2.02 9.56 -5.27
C LEU A 259 0.78 10.34 -4.79
N SER A 260 0.92 11.46 -4.10
CA SER A 260 -0.17 12.41 -3.85
C SER A 260 -0.60 13.00 -5.19
N GLU A 261 -1.33 12.22 -5.96
CA GLU A 261 -2.01 12.64 -7.17
C GLU A 261 -3.10 13.60 -6.72
N GLU A 262 -2.91 14.88 -7.05
CA GLU A 262 -4.00 15.85 -7.00
C GLU A 262 -5.23 15.27 -7.73
N PRO A 263 -6.45 15.52 -7.23
CA PRO A 263 -7.64 15.04 -7.90
C PRO A 263 -7.64 15.48 -9.37
N VAL A 264 -7.60 14.52 -10.28
CA VAL A 264 -7.52 14.79 -11.71
C VAL A 264 -8.92 14.94 -12.25
N TRP A 265 -9.19 16.07 -12.90
CA TRP A 265 -10.38 16.24 -13.71
C TRP A 265 -10.15 15.66 -15.11
N GLN A 266 -10.84 14.57 -15.44
CA GLN A 266 -10.75 13.95 -16.76
C GLN A 266 -12.12 13.44 -17.22
N ASP A 267 -12.45 13.68 -18.49
CA ASP A 267 -13.69 13.20 -19.13
C ASP A 267 -14.99 13.52 -18.35
N GLY A 268 -15.02 14.69 -17.69
CA GLY A 268 -16.17 15.13 -16.91
C GLY A 268 -16.35 14.40 -15.57
N ALA A 269 -15.33 13.69 -15.10
CA ALA A 269 -15.28 13.05 -13.79
C ALA A 269 -14.03 13.50 -13.01
N ILE A 270 -14.13 13.36 -11.68
CA ILE A 270 -13.02 13.60 -10.75
C ILE A 270 -12.44 12.23 -10.41
N SER A 271 -11.17 12.02 -10.72
CA SER A 271 -10.41 10.84 -10.30
C SER A 271 -9.66 11.14 -9.00
N MET A 272 -9.82 10.25 -8.02
CA MET A 272 -9.15 10.28 -6.73
C MET A 272 -8.53 8.89 -6.47
N PRO A 273 -7.58 8.74 -5.53
CA PRO A 273 -6.98 7.44 -5.22
C PRO A 273 -7.99 6.35 -4.86
N SER A 274 -9.12 6.73 -4.25
CA SER A 274 -10.20 5.81 -3.86
C SER A 274 -11.24 5.54 -4.95
N GLY A 275 -11.10 6.13 -6.14
CA GLY A 275 -11.98 5.91 -7.29
C GLY A 275 -12.32 7.17 -8.07
N THR A 276 -13.18 6.99 -9.09
CA THR A 276 -13.61 8.07 -10.00
C THR A 276 -15.10 8.37 -9.79
N ILE A 277 -15.46 9.66 -9.70
CA ILE A 277 -16.85 10.10 -9.47
C ILE A 277 -17.21 11.30 -10.35
N LYS A 278 -18.42 11.31 -10.92
CA LYS A 278 -18.92 12.46 -11.68
C LYS A 278 -19.47 13.53 -10.74
N PRO A 279 -19.44 14.82 -11.12
CA PRO A 279 -20.01 15.91 -10.31
C PRO A 279 -21.47 15.70 -9.91
N VAL A 280 -22.28 15.09 -10.80
CA VAL A 280 -23.70 14.82 -10.53
C VAL A 280 -23.87 13.77 -9.42
N GLU A 281 -23.00 12.76 -9.38
CA GLU A 281 -22.99 11.72 -8.36
C GLU A 281 -22.47 12.29 -7.03
N LEU A 282 -21.42 13.11 -7.08
CA LEU A 282 -20.87 13.81 -5.91
C LEU A 282 -21.90 14.74 -5.27
N MET A 283 -22.66 15.48 -6.08
CA MET A 283 -23.77 16.31 -5.61
C MET A 283 -24.87 15.47 -4.94
N ALA A 284 -25.25 14.34 -5.54
CA ALA A 284 -26.25 13.44 -4.97
C ALA A 284 -25.76 12.84 -3.63
N LEU A 285 -24.48 12.47 -3.55
CA LEU A 285 -23.82 11.98 -2.34
C LEU A 285 -23.95 13.02 -1.22
N PHE A 286 -23.47 14.26 -1.44
CA PHE A 286 -23.53 15.32 -0.43
C PHE A 286 -24.95 15.69 0.01
N ASN A 287 -25.94 15.58 -0.87
CA ASN A 287 -27.34 15.86 -0.53
C ASN A 287 -28.04 14.71 0.19
N THR A 288 -27.44 13.52 0.24
CA THR A 288 -27.98 12.31 0.88
C THR A 288 -27.39 12.07 2.27
N LEU A 289 -26.21 12.64 2.56
CA LEU A 289 -25.58 12.51 3.86
C LEU A 289 -26.50 13.02 4.98
N PRO A 290 -26.52 12.36 6.17
CA PRO A 290 -27.31 12.79 7.31
C PRO A 290 -26.67 13.98 8.05
N VAL A 291 -25.96 14.85 7.33
CA VAL A 291 -25.28 16.05 7.83
C VAL A 291 -25.44 17.20 6.84
N ASP A 292 -25.57 18.42 7.36
CA ASP A 292 -25.52 19.64 6.57
C ASP A 292 -24.07 20.08 6.39
N LEU A 293 -23.63 20.24 5.15
CA LEU A 293 -22.28 20.67 4.82
C LEU A 293 -22.28 22.13 4.38
N THR A 294 -21.27 22.90 4.79
CA THR A 294 -20.96 24.23 4.26
C THR A 294 -19.46 24.37 4.14
N PHE A 295 -18.98 24.70 2.95
CA PHE A 295 -17.57 24.91 2.67
C PHE A 295 -17.27 26.40 2.50
N VAL A 296 -16.28 26.85 3.27
CA VAL A 296 -15.70 28.20 3.22
C VAL A 296 -14.27 28.05 2.73
N ASP A 297 -13.90 28.79 1.69
CA ASP A 297 -12.56 28.67 1.10
C ASP A 297 -11.48 29.42 1.91
N LYS A 298 -10.23 29.33 1.45
CA LYS A 298 -9.06 30.01 2.02
C LYS A 298 -9.23 31.54 2.15
N ASP A 299 -10.10 32.11 1.34
CA ASP A 299 -10.40 33.54 1.30
C ASP A 299 -11.65 33.85 2.13
N ASP A 300 -12.02 33.02 3.10
CA ASP A 300 -13.18 33.17 4.00
C ASP A 300 -14.53 33.30 3.26
N THR A 301 -14.61 32.78 2.04
CA THR A 301 -15.77 32.94 1.15
C THR A 301 -16.57 31.65 1.11
N VAL A 302 -17.89 31.74 1.31
CA VAL A 302 -18.77 30.57 1.20
C VAL A 302 -18.83 30.12 -0.26
N ARG A 303 -18.37 28.90 -0.54
CA ARG A 303 -18.30 28.34 -1.91
C ARG A 303 -19.33 27.25 -2.18
N TYR A 304 -19.73 26.52 -1.15
CA TYR A 304 -20.64 25.40 -1.31
C TYR A 304 -21.43 25.14 -0.04
N PHE A 305 -22.65 24.62 -0.18
CA PHE A 305 -23.40 23.99 0.90
C PHE A 305 -24.25 22.85 0.34
N SER A 306 -24.51 21.81 1.12
CA SER A 306 -25.39 20.72 0.69
C SER A 306 -26.86 21.15 0.70
N GLU A 307 -27.62 20.69 -0.30
CA GLU A 307 -29.06 20.96 -0.48
C GLU A 307 -29.90 19.74 -0.05
N GLY A 308 -29.53 19.11 1.07
CA GLY A 308 -30.29 18.00 1.67
C GLY A 308 -31.75 18.37 1.97
N LYS A 309 -32.63 17.36 2.05
CA LYS A 309 -34.08 17.58 2.28
C LYS A 309 -34.38 18.12 3.68
N ASP A 310 -33.63 17.68 4.69
CA ASP A 310 -33.92 17.90 6.10
C ASP A 310 -32.94 18.85 6.80
N ARG A 311 -32.57 19.94 6.12
CA ARG A 311 -31.59 20.91 6.64
C ARG A 311 -32.01 21.54 7.96
N ILE A 312 -31.08 21.58 8.90
CA ILE A 312 -31.21 22.19 10.24
C ILE A 312 -31.12 23.71 10.11
N PHE A 313 -30.16 24.21 9.34
CA PHE A 313 -29.97 25.63 9.09
C PHE A 313 -30.29 25.98 7.63
N ILE A 314 -31.22 26.92 7.44
CA ILE A 314 -31.58 27.37 6.10
C ILE A 314 -30.37 28.11 5.49
N ARG A 315 -30.02 27.71 4.26
CA ARG A 315 -29.05 28.40 3.39
C ARG A 315 -29.72 28.68 2.05
N THR A 316 -29.67 29.94 1.62
CA THR A 316 -30.12 30.36 0.29
C THR A 316 -28.92 30.44 -0.64
N ARG A 317 -29.11 30.20 -1.94
CA ARG A 317 -28.02 30.29 -2.93
C ARG A 317 -27.36 31.67 -2.99
N ALA A 318 -28.04 32.72 -2.53
CA ALA A 318 -27.50 34.08 -2.41
C ALA A 318 -26.31 34.19 -1.42
N VAL A 319 -26.07 33.18 -0.57
CA VAL A 319 -24.91 33.15 0.33
C VAL A 319 -23.61 32.79 -0.39
N ILE A 320 -23.67 32.15 -1.55
CA ILE A 320 -22.47 31.75 -2.30
C ILE A 320 -21.73 33.01 -2.76
N GLY A 321 -20.42 33.06 -2.52
CA GLY A 321 -19.58 34.23 -2.78
C GLY A 321 -19.57 35.28 -1.66
N ARG A 322 -20.37 35.09 -0.60
CA ARG A 322 -20.38 35.98 0.56
C ARG A 322 -19.28 35.57 1.55
N LYS A 323 -18.65 36.56 2.18
CA LYS A 323 -17.74 36.35 3.31
C LYS A 323 -18.48 35.73 4.50
N VAL A 324 -17.88 34.72 5.15
CA VAL A 324 -18.51 33.99 6.26
C VAL A 324 -18.83 34.90 7.46
N GLN A 325 -18.01 35.93 7.69
CA GLN A 325 -18.22 36.95 8.71
C GLN A 325 -19.57 37.66 8.51
N ASN A 326 -19.90 37.97 7.25
CA ASN A 326 -21.15 38.64 6.90
C ASN A 326 -22.37 37.71 7.00
N CYS A 327 -22.17 36.39 7.12
CA CYS A 327 -23.25 35.41 7.23
C CYS A 327 -23.77 35.24 8.67
N HIS A 328 -23.12 35.90 9.64
CA HIS A 328 -23.45 35.81 11.06
C HIS A 328 -23.88 37.18 11.63
N PRO A 329 -24.70 37.20 12.70
CA PRO A 329 -25.03 38.44 13.40
C PRO A 329 -23.77 39.14 13.95
N PRO A 330 -23.75 40.49 14.05
CA PRO A 330 -22.58 41.25 14.49
C PRO A 330 -21.97 40.76 15.82
N GLN A 331 -22.82 40.37 16.77
CA GLN A 331 -22.42 39.86 18.09
C GLN A 331 -21.65 38.52 18.06
N SER A 332 -21.63 37.81 16.93
CA SER A 332 -20.96 36.51 16.77
C SER A 332 -19.74 36.57 15.86
N VAL A 333 -19.46 37.72 15.23
CA VAL A 333 -18.36 37.87 14.27
C VAL A 333 -17.01 37.65 14.95
N ASP A 334 -16.79 38.21 16.14
CA ASP A 334 -15.55 38.03 16.90
C ASP A 334 -15.23 36.55 17.20
N VAL A 335 -16.27 35.72 17.38
CA VAL A 335 -16.11 34.28 17.61
C VAL A 335 -15.73 33.57 16.30
N VAL A 336 -16.39 33.93 15.20
CA VAL A 336 -16.09 33.39 13.87
C VAL A 336 -14.65 33.72 13.47
N GLU A 337 -14.19 34.95 13.67
CA GLU A 337 -12.83 35.37 13.35
C GLU A 337 -11.79 34.62 14.19
N LYS A 338 -12.04 34.40 15.48
CA LYS A 338 -11.16 33.59 16.34
C LYS A 338 -11.04 32.15 15.83
N ILE A 339 -12.14 31.54 15.42
CA ILE A 339 -12.13 30.18 14.87
C ILE A 339 -11.30 30.14 13.57
N LEU A 340 -11.57 31.06 12.63
CA LEU A 340 -10.84 31.13 11.37
C LEU A 340 -9.34 31.36 11.57
N ALA A 341 -8.97 32.27 12.49
CA ALA A 341 -7.57 32.53 12.82
C ALA A 341 -6.89 31.27 13.35
N SER A 342 -7.54 30.55 14.26
CA SER A 342 -6.97 29.32 14.86
C SER A 342 -6.79 28.17 13.87
N PHE A 343 -7.61 28.12 12.81
CA PHE A 343 -7.43 27.15 11.72
C PHE A 343 -6.29 27.56 10.78
N LYS A 344 -6.20 28.86 10.45
CA LYS A 344 -5.16 29.39 9.55
C LYS A 344 -3.76 29.36 10.16
N ASP A 345 -3.64 29.54 11.48
CA ASP A 345 -2.36 29.46 12.19
C ASP A 345 -2.01 28.05 12.67
N GLY A 346 -2.91 27.07 12.45
CA GLY A 346 -2.72 25.67 12.81
C GLY A 346 -2.77 25.39 14.32
N SER A 347 -3.23 26.34 15.14
CA SER A 347 -3.37 26.13 16.59
C SER A 347 -4.53 25.20 16.95
N LYS A 348 -5.50 25.01 16.05
CA LYS A 348 -6.58 24.03 16.18
C LYS A 348 -6.98 23.41 14.84
N ASP A 349 -7.39 22.14 14.91
CA ASP A 349 -7.88 21.38 13.75
C ASP A 349 -9.41 21.25 13.72
N PHE A 350 -10.10 21.55 14.83
CA PHE A 350 -11.56 21.53 14.87
C PHE A 350 -12.16 22.33 16.02
N TYR A 351 -13.44 22.67 15.88
CA TYR A 351 -14.33 23.10 16.97
C TYR A 351 -15.59 22.25 16.95
N GLU A 352 -16.12 21.91 18.13
CA GLU A 352 -17.38 21.18 18.25
C GLU A 352 -18.24 21.70 19.40
N PHE A 353 -19.56 21.67 19.23
CA PHE A 353 -20.51 22.01 20.28
C PHE A 353 -21.92 21.50 19.95
N TRP A 354 -22.76 21.47 20.98
CA TRP A 354 -24.15 21.05 20.89
C TRP A 354 -25.09 22.21 21.20
N ILE A 355 -26.21 22.29 20.48
CA ILE A 355 -27.30 23.24 20.79
C ILE A 355 -28.66 22.53 20.76
N ASN A 356 -29.58 22.99 21.60
CA ASN A 356 -30.98 22.59 21.51
C ASN A 356 -31.72 23.60 20.62
N LEU A 357 -32.20 23.16 19.46
CA LEU A 357 -32.89 24.01 18.50
C LEU A 357 -34.18 23.33 18.03
N ARG A 358 -35.33 23.97 18.31
CA ARG A 358 -36.67 23.50 17.89
C ARG A 358 -36.96 22.03 18.28
N GLY A 359 -36.56 21.64 19.49
CA GLY A 359 -36.75 20.27 20.00
C GLY A 359 -35.78 19.23 19.42
N LYS A 360 -34.78 19.65 18.64
CA LYS A 360 -33.68 18.80 18.17
C LYS A 360 -32.39 19.13 18.93
N LEU A 361 -31.65 18.09 19.31
CA LEU A 361 -30.27 18.23 19.78
C LEU A 361 -29.35 18.25 18.55
N VAL A 362 -28.77 19.40 18.25
CA VAL A 362 -27.96 19.65 17.05
C VAL A 362 -26.49 19.63 17.43
N TYR A 363 -25.72 18.78 16.76
CA TYR A 363 -24.27 18.73 16.85
C TYR A 363 -23.64 19.55 15.72
N ILE A 364 -22.72 20.44 16.04
CA ILE A 364 -22.06 21.31 15.07
C ILE A 364 -20.56 21.10 15.19
N ARG A 365 -19.91 20.87 14.05
CA ARG A 365 -18.46 20.77 13.93
C ARG A 365 -17.94 21.71 12.85
N TYR A 366 -16.79 22.31 13.12
CA TYR A 366 -15.96 23.02 12.16
C TYR A 366 -14.60 22.34 12.11
N PHE A 367 -14.00 22.30 10.91
CA PHE A 367 -12.70 21.71 10.61
C PHE A 367 -11.84 22.75 9.91
#